data_AF-A0A2E1CMZ2-F1
#
_entry.id   AF-A0A2E1CMZ2-F1
#
_cell.length_a   1.000
_cell.length_b   1.000
_cell.length_c   1.000
_cell.angle_alpha   90.00
_cell.angle_beta   90.00
_cell.angle_gamma   90.00
#
_symmetry.space_group_name_H-M   'P 1'
#
loop_
_entity.id
_entity.type
_entity.pdbx_description
1 polymer ?
#
loop_
_entity_poly.entity_id
_entity_poly.type
_entity_poly.pdbx_seq_one_letter_code
_entity_poly.pdbx_strand_id
1 'polypeptide(L)'
;MNFEELKILQEEVNADFKNINLINFDGSLWNDLGANTSEEIELLALSFMKMYENNKNKNEDEFLINITLSANTDFFTSISKIRASRIIFNNIFKHYDLNCSLNITSRSSSNILFQEDPWVNQLRITTAALASAIGGSNKIICNNITHKLGQAPDFIKRLTRNTHIILQEESRISRVQDPSGGSFYIEKLTNDIAQNAWKNIKIKENNGGIIPLIESKDFVESLKNSRNEFKNKILEKKLIKVGENSYKDPDSNPINVKPFESNNI
;
A
#
# COMPACT_ATOMS: atom_id res chain seq x y z
N MET A 1 8.22 -22.96 2.57
CA MET A 1 7.60 -23.07 3.89
C MET A 1 6.14 -23.41 3.66
N ASN A 2 5.69 -24.59 4.08
CA ASN A 2 4.29 -25.00 3.95
C ASN A 2 3.47 -24.44 5.13
N PHE A 3 2.16 -24.29 5.00
CA PHE A 3 1.35 -23.66 6.05
C PHE A 3 1.26 -24.49 7.33
N GLU A 4 1.47 -25.81 7.27
CA GLU A 4 1.63 -26.62 8.49
C GLU A 4 2.82 -26.13 9.33
N GLU A 5 3.93 -25.74 8.69
CA GLU A 5 5.09 -25.16 9.39
C GLU A 5 4.78 -23.76 9.93
N LEU A 6 4.03 -22.95 9.16
CA LEU A 6 3.57 -21.63 9.63
C LEU A 6 2.52 -21.73 10.73
N LYS A 7 1.68 -22.78 10.72
CA LYS A 7 0.64 -23.03 11.72
C LYS A 7 1.26 -23.55 13.01
N ILE A 8 2.21 -24.48 12.94
CA ILE A 8 3.00 -24.90 14.11
C ILE A 8 3.70 -23.68 14.70
N LEU A 9 4.35 -22.87 13.87
CA LEU A 9 4.96 -21.62 14.31
C LEU A 9 3.90 -20.67 14.90
N GLN A 10 2.70 -20.62 14.33
CA GLN A 10 1.61 -19.76 14.84
C GLN A 10 1.05 -20.23 16.17
N GLU A 11 0.87 -21.53 16.37
CA GLU A 11 0.41 -22.11 17.63
C GLU A 11 1.46 -21.93 18.72
N GLU A 12 2.74 -22.20 18.43
CA GLU A 12 3.85 -21.95 19.35
C GLU A 12 3.98 -20.46 19.68
N VAL A 13 3.90 -19.59 18.68
CA VAL A 13 3.99 -18.14 18.87
C VAL A 13 2.77 -17.62 19.63
N ASN A 14 1.55 -18.09 19.35
CA ASN A 14 0.34 -17.63 20.04
C ASN A 14 0.25 -18.15 21.48
N ALA A 15 0.88 -19.28 21.79
CA ALA A 15 0.98 -19.80 23.16
C ALA A 15 1.69 -18.79 24.08
N ASP A 16 2.76 -18.16 23.58
CA ASP A 16 3.56 -17.18 24.33
C ASP A 16 3.19 -15.72 24.01
N PHE A 17 2.62 -15.44 22.83
CA PHE A 17 2.39 -14.10 22.29
C PHE A 17 1.03 -13.96 21.60
N LYS A 18 0.03 -13.45 22.34
CA LYS A 18 -1.37 -13.35 21.89
C LYS A 18 -1.66 -12.39 20.71
N ASN A 19 -0.70 -11.60 20.23
CA ASN A 19 -0.93 -10.48 19.29
C ASN A 19 0.02 -10.45 18.09
N ILE A 20 0.63 -11.58 17.71
CA ILE A 20 1.58 -11.62 16.58
C ILE A 20 0.87 -11.97 15.27
N ASN A 21 1.03 -11.11 14.27
CA ASN A 21 0.51 -11.33 12.92
C ASN A 21 1.56 -12.04 12.07
N LEU A 22 1.39 -13.35 11.86
CA LEU A 22 2.32 -14.14 11.05
C LEU A 22 2.10 -13.99 9.55
N ILE A 23 0.88 -13.63 9.12
CA ILE A 23 0.52 -13.52 7.71
C ILE A 23 0.47 -12.05 7.29
N ASN A 24 1.46 -11.65 6.49
CA ASN A 24 1.59 -10.31 5.94
C ASN A 24 1.74 -10.36 4.42
N PHE A 25 0.86 -9.68 3.69
CA PHE A 25 0.98 -9.48 2.25
C PHE A 25 1.37 -8.04 1.96
N ASP A 26 2.45 -7.81 1.21
CA ASP A 26 2.90 -6.46 0.85
C ASP A 26 2.56 -6.11 -0.61
N GLY A 27 1.58 -5.23 -0.79
CA GLY A 27 1.15 -4.73 -2.09
C GLY A 27 1.96 -3.54 -2.59
N SER A 28 2.74 -2.89 -1.72
CA SER A 28 3.51 -1.70 -2.09
C SER A 28 4.56 -2.00 -3.17
N LEU A 29 5.08 -3.23 -3.22
CA LEU A 29 5.94 -3.71 -4.28
C LEU A 29 5.26 -3.68 -5.66
N TRP A 30 3.99 -4.10 -5.74
CA TRP A 30 3.25 -4.07 -6.99
C TRP A 30 3.06 -2.65 -7.49
N ASN A 31 2.76 -1.71 -6.59
CA ASN A 31 2.68 -0.30 -6.95
C ASN A 31 4.03 0.23 -7.45
N ASP A 32 5.13 -0.11 -6.78
CA ASP A 32 6.48 0.29 -7.22
C ASP A 32 6.84 -0.30 -8.59
N LEU A 33 6.34 -1.50 -8.93
CA LEU A 33 6.52 -2.10 -10.26
C LEU A 33 5.68 -1.44 -11.36
N GLY A 34 4.58 -0.77 -11.01
CA GLY A 34 3.71 -0.08 -11.96
C GLY A 34 2.22 -0.44 -11.87
N ALA A 35 1.83 -1.26 -10.90
CA ALA A 35 0.43 -1.64 -10.70
C ALA A 35 -0.40 -0.40 -10.32
N ASN A 36 -1.56 -0.27 -10.95
CA ASN A 36 -2.52 0.77 -10.62
C ASN A 36 -3.27 0.45 -9.31
N THR A 37 -4.14 1.39 -8.89
CA THR A 37 -4.93 1.31 -7.65
C THR A 37 -5.74 0.02 -7.52
N SER A 38 -6.40 -0.44 -8.59
CA SER A 38 -7.21 -1.67 -8.56
C SER A 38 -6.31 -2.91 -8.61
N GLU A 39 -5.31 -2.92 -9.50
CA GLU A 39 -4.38 -4.04 -9.67
C GLU A 39 -3.64 -4.40 -8.37
N GLU A 40 -3.25 -3.43 -7.56
CA GLU A 40 -2.63 -3.68 -6.26
C GLU A 40 -3.55 -4.50 -5.33
N ILE A 41 -4.85 -4.16 -5.27
CA ILE A 41 -5.82 -4.91 -4.46
C ILE A 41 -6.03 -6.31 -5.06
N GLU A 42 -6.14 -6.39 -6.38
CA GLU A 42 -6.33 -7.65 -7.10
C GLU A 42 -5.20 -8.65 -6.80
N LEU A 43 -3.94 -8.20 -6.88
CA LEU A 43 -2.77 -9.05 -6.65
C LEU A 43 -2.65 -9.49 -5.20
N LEU A 44 -3.00 -8.62 -4.25
CA LEU A 44 -3.10 -8.97 -2.83
C LEU A 44 -4.19 -10.02 -2.58
N ALA A 45 -5.37 -9.82 -3.15
CA ALA A 45 -6.50 -10.75 -3.02
C ALA A 45 -6.16 -12.12 -3.60
N LEU A 46 -5.59 -12.18 -4.80
CA LEU A 46 -5.20 -13.44 -5.45
C LEU A 46 -4.08 -14.15 -4.68
N SER A 47 -3.13 -13.39 -4.11
CA SER A 47 -2.08 -13.94 -3.25
C SER A 47 -2.65 -14.57 -1.98
N PHE A 48 -3.62 -13.90 -1.35
CA PHE A 48 -4.35 -14.46 -0.21
C PHE A 48 -5.16 -15.71 -0.61
N MET A 49 -5.93 -15.66 -1.70
CA MET A 49 -6.71 -16.80 -2.19
C MET A 49 -5.80 -17.99 -2.46
N LYS A 50 -4.67 -17.79 -3.16
CA LYS A 50 -3.74 -18.86 -3.46
C LYS A 50 -3.11 -19.46 -2.20
N MET A 51 -2.73 -18.61 -1.25
CA MET A 51 -2.28 -19.06 0.06
C MET A 51 -3.37 -19.90 0.74
N TYR A 52 -4.62 -19.45 0.74
CA TYR A 52 -5.72 -20.18 1.36
C TYR A 52 -6.00 -21.52 0.66
N GLU A 53 -6.04 -21.56 -0.67
CA GLU A 53 -6.34 -22.76 -1.45
C GLU A 53 -5.34 -23.89 -1.23
N ASN A 54 -4.05 -23.56 -1.16
CA ASN A 54 -3.00 -24.54 -0.90
C ASN A 54 -3.14 -25.19 0.49
N ASN A 55 -3.99 -24.63 1.36
CA ASN A 55 -4.04 -24.94 2.78
C ASN A 55 -5.48 -25.15 3.29
N LYS A 56 -6.37 -25.72 2.44
CA LYS A 56 -7.79 -26.04 2.73
C LYS A 56 -7.99 -27.10 3.84
N ASN A 57 -7.31 -26.98 4.97
CA ASN A 57 -7.62 -27.75 6.18
C ASN A 57 -8.57 -26.94 7.06
N LYS A 58 -9.80 -27.45 7.14
CA LYS A 58 -10.96 -26.89 7.82
C LYS A 58 -10.77 -26.86 9.35
N ASN A 59 -10.07 -25.87 9.89
CA ASN A 59 -10.22 -25.53 11.31
C ASN A 59 -10.69 -24.08 11.45
N GLU A 60 -11.65 -23.90 12.35
CA GLU A 60 -12.38 -22.68 12.73
C GLU A 60 -11.51 -21.68 13.50
N ASP A 61 -10.22 -21.61 13.19
CA ASP A 61 -9.28 -20.75 13.90
C ASP A 61 -9.45 -19.30 13.39
N GLU A 62 -9.56 -18.35 14.32
CA GLU A 62 -9.61 -16.92 13.98
C GLU A 62 -8.21 -16.45 13.55
N PHE A 63 -8.08 -16.00 12.30
CA PHE A 63 -6.81 -15.49 11.79
C PHE A 63 -6.86 -13.98 11.54
N LEU A 64 -5.80 -13.30 11.98
CA LEU A 64 -5.57 -11.88 11.71
C LEU A 64 -4.62 -11.73 10.52
N ILE A 65 -5.13 -11.18 9.41
CA ILE A 65 -4.36 -10.94 8.19
C ILE A 65 -3.97 -9.47 8.14
N ASN A 66 -2.71 -9.18 7.80
CA ASN A 66 -2.28 -7.83 7.50
C ASN A 66 -1.93 -7.69 6.02
N ILE A 67 -2.49 -6.66 5.38
CA ILE A 67 -2.11 -6.25 4.02
C ILE A 67 -1.44 -4.89 4.06
N THR A 68 -0.39 -4.70 3.26
CA THR A 68 0.23 -3.39 3.07
C THR A 68 -0.19 -2.81 1.73
N LEU A 69 -0.76 -1.61 1.74
CA LEU A 69 -1.17 -0.86 0.56
C LEU A 69 -0.31 0.39 0.39
N SER A 70 -0.03 0.76 -0.84
CA SER A 70 0.60 2.04 -1.16
C SER A 70 -0.37 3.21 -0.93
N ALA A 71 0.11 4.35 -0.45
CA ALA A 71 -0.65 5.59 -0.32
C ALA A 71 -0.01 6.66 -1.19
N ASN A 72 -0.81 7.35 -1.99
CA ASN A 72 -0.35 8.27 -3.02
C ASN A 72 -0.80 9.71 -2.73
N THR A 73 -0.32 10.64 -3.57
CA THR A 73 -0.74 12.05 -3.55
C THR A 73 -2.11 12.28 -4.16
N ASP A 74 -2.64 11.31 -4.90
CA ASP A 74 -4.07 11.25 -5.22
C ASP A 74 -4.84 10.88 -3.95
N PHE A 75 -5.30 11.92 -3.27
CA PHE A 75 -5.82 11.88 -1.92
C PHE A 75 -7.09 11.04 -1.81
N PHE A 76 -8.10 11.34 -2.64
CA PHE A 76 -9.39 10.66 -2.60
C PHE A 76 -9.31 9.21 -3.09
N THR A 77 -8.50 8.95 -4.12
CA THR A 77 -8.24 7.58 -4.58
C THR A 77 -7.54 6.76 -3.51
N SER A 78 -6.61 7.35 -2.73
CA SER A 78 -5.94 6.63 -1.65
C SER A 78 -6.91 6.27 -0.51
N ILE A 79 -7.77 7.21 -0.10
CA ILE A 79 -8.86 6.94 0.87
C ILE A 79 -9.76 5.81 0.37
N SER A 80 -10.24 5.97 -0.87
CA SER A 80 -11.21 5.04 -1.48
C SER A 80 -10.60 3.65 -1.71
N LYS A 81 -9.30 3.56 -2.03
CA LYS A 81 -8.58 2.28 -2.16
C LYS A 81 -8.59 1.50 -0.85
N ILE A 82 -8.24 2.14 0.26
CA ILE A 82 -8.20 1.48 1.58
C ILE A 82 -9.59 0.96 1.96
N ARG A 83 -10.63 1.78 1.75
CA ARG A 83 -12.03 1.38 1.97
C ARG A 83 -12.44 0.21 1.07
N ALA A 84 -12.12 0.28 -0.22
CA ALA A 84 -12.44 -0.76 -1.20
C ALA A 84 -11.75 -2.09 -0.87
N SER A 85 -10.50 -2.06 -0.39
CA SER A 85 -9.80 -3.26 0.06
C SER A 85 -10.53 -3.97 1.18
N ARG A 86 -11.09 -3.25 2.17
CA ARG A 86 -11.91 -3.88 3.23
C ARG A 86 -13.15 -4.57 2.67
N ILE A 87 -13.84 -3.93 1.73
CA ILE A 87 -15.02 -4.51 1.07
C ILE A 87 -14.64 -5.82 0.36
N ILE A 88 -13.57 -5.81 -0.43
CA ILE A 88 -13.12 -6.98 -1.19
C ILE A 88 -12.73 -8.12 -0.26
N PHE A 89 -11.84 -7.88 0.70
CA PHE A 89 -11.38 -8.93 1.61
C PHE A 89 -12.52 -9.48 2.48
N ASN A 90 -13.44 -8.64 2.96
CA ASN A 90 -14.61 -9.13 3.69
C ASN A 90 -15.50 -10.01 2.81
N ASN A 91 -15.65 -9.70 1.53
CA ASN A 91 -16.38 -10.57 0.59
C ASN A 91 -15.65 -11.89 0.35
N ILE A 92 -14.32 -11.87 0.27
CA ILE A 92 -13.51 -13.09 0.15
C ILE A 92 -13.66 -13.96 1.40
N PHE A 93 -13.53 -13.38 2.59
CA PHE A 93 -13.69 -14.11 3.85
C PHE A 93 -15.08 -14.73 3.96
N LYS A 94 -16.14 -13.98 3.63
CA LYS A 94 -17.50 -14.53 3.57
C LYS A 94 -17.65 -15.65 2.54
N HIS A 95 -17.01 -15.55 1.38
CA HIS A 95 -17.10 -16.57 0.34
C HIS A 95 -16.49 -17.91 0.77
N TYR A 96 -15.38 -17.86 1.52
CA TYR A 96 -14.69 -19.04 2.04
C TYR A 96 -15.15 -19.44 3.46
N ASP A 97 -16.18 -18.80 4.01
CA ASP A 97 -16.70 -18.99 5.37
C ASP A 97 -15.60 -18.87 6.45
N LEU A 98 -14.76 -17.83 6.32
CA LEU A 98 -13.62 -17.57 7.19
C LEU A 98 -13.95 -16.54 8.26
N ASN A 99 -13.68 -16.90 9.51
CA ASN A 99 -13.66 -15.96 10.62
C ASN A 99 -12.31 -15.23 10.68
N CYS A 100 -12.08 -14.31 9.75
CA CYS A 100 -10.83 -13.54 9.65
C CYS A 100 -11.04 -12.05 9.91
N SER A 101 -10.06 -11.44 10.57
CA SER A 101 -9.97 -9.98 10.70
C SER A 101 -8.89 -9.41 9.77
N LEU A 102 -9.13 -8.20 9.24
CA LEU A 102 -8.21 -7.53 8.32
C LEU A 102 -7.59 -6.28 8.94
N ASN A 103 -6.27 -6.32 9.09
CA ASN A 103 -5.45 -5.14 9.30
C ASN A 103 -4.93 -4.59 7.97
N ILE A 104 -5.00 -3.27 7.82
CA ILE A 104 -4.41 -2.57 6.70
C ILE A 104 -3.27 -1.70 7.21
N THR A 105 -2.07 -1.96 6.69
CA THR A 105 -0.93 -1.06 6.78
C THR A 105 -0.91 -0.21 5.50
N SER A 106 -0.81 1.11 5.62
CA SER A 106 -0.59 1.98 4.46
C SER A 106 0.83 2.52 4.47
N ARG A 107 1.56 2.34 3.37
CA ARG A 107 2.90 2.87 3.17
C ARG A 107 2.85 3.97 2.12
N SER A 108 3.40 5.15 2.41
CA SER A 108 3.56 6.19 1.38
C SER A 108 4.32 5.61 0.18
N SER A 109 3.79 5.76 -1.04
CA SER A 109 4.39 5.15 -2.23
C SER A 109 5.80 5.70 -2.49
N SER A 110 6.69 4.87 -3.04
CA SER A 110 7.99 5.37 -3.50
C SER A 110 7.85 6.19 -4.79
N ASN A 111 6.76 6.00 -5.54
CA ASN A 111 6.50 6.67 -6.83
C ASN A 111 6.10 8.15 -6.69
N ILE A 112 5.77 8.60 -5.48
CA ILE A 112 5.52 10.01 -5.20
C ILE A 112 6.78 10.73 -4.71
N LEU A 113 7.90 10.04 -4.52
CA LEU A 113 9.13 10.64 -3.98
C LEU A 113 10.13 10.89 -5.09
N PHE A 114 10.72 12.07 -5.07
CA PHE A 114 11.64 12.57 -6.09
C PHE A 114 13.00 12.93 -5.49
N GLN A 115 14.03 12.93 -6.33
CA GLN A 115 15.38 13.34 -5.93
C GLN A 115 15.52 14.86 -5.95
N GLU A 116 14.93 15.50 -6.96
CA GLU A 116 14.88 16.96 -7.06
C GLU A 116 13.98 17.53 -5.98
N ASP A 117 14.47 18.57 -5.30
CA ASP A 117 13.80 19.25 -4.19
C ASP A 117 13.15 18.27 -3.18
N PRO A 118 13.97 17.56 -2.39
CA PRO A 118 13.48 16.51 -1.50
C PRO A 118 12.57 17.07 -0.39
N TRP A 119 12.61 18.37 -0.08
CA TRP A 119 11.73 18.97 0.93
C TRP A 119 10.27 18.93 0.51
N VAL A 120 9.96 19.05 -0.78
CA VAL A 120 8.59 18.91 -1.30
C VAL A 120 8.02 17.51 -1.05
N ASN A 121 8.88 16.49 -0.93
CA ASN A 121 8.42 15.14 -0.55
C ASN A 121 7.71 15.12 0.81
N GLN A 122 8.06 16.02 1.74
CA GLN A 122 7.38 16.12 3.03
C GLN A 122 5.88 16.42 2.87
N LEU A 123 5.53 17.30 1.92
CA LEU A 123 4.14 17.63 1.62
C LEU A 123 3.41 16.43 1.05
N ARG A 124 4.07 15.68 0.15
CA ARG A 124 3.51 14.47 -0.47
C ARG A 124 3.25 13.37 0.54
N ILE A 125 4.21 13.15 1.44
CA ILE A 125 4.11 12.17 2.53
C ILE A 125 2.99 12.58 3.49
N THR A 126 2.88 13.85 3.86
CA THR A 126 1.81 14.34 4.74
C THR A 126 0.43 14.12 4.11
N THR A 127 0.25 14.41 2.82
CA THR A 127 -1.00 14.15 2.09
C THR A 127 -1.33 12.65 2.05
N ALA A 128 -0.35 11.79 1.75
CA ALA A 128 -0.54 10.34 1.72
C ALA A 128 -0.88 9.77 3.12
N ALA A 129 -0.23 10.29 4.17
CA ALA A 129 -0.47 9.89 5.55
C ALA A 129 -1.88 10.32 6.02
N LEU A 130 -2.29 11.55 5.70
CA LEU A 130 -3.63 12.04 6.01
C LEU A 130 -4.71 11.21 5.28
N ALA A 131 -4.51 10.91 4.00
CA ALA A 131 -5.40 10.02 3.24
C ALA A 131 -5.48 8.63 3.88
N SER A 132 -4.35 8.09 4.35
CA SER A 132 -4.30 6.78 5.02
C SER A 132 -5.06 6.78 6.34
N ALA A 133 -4.95 7.86 7.12
CA ALA A 133 -5.68 8.02 8.37
C ALA A 133 -7.19 8.09 8.13
N ILE A 134 -7.63 8.91 7.16
CA ILE A 134 -9.05 9.05 6.80
C ILE A 134 -9.61 7.75 6.23
N GLY A 135 -8.84 7.03 5.40
CA GLY A 135 -9.22 5.72 4.87
C GLY A 135 -9.35 4.62 5.92
N GLY A 136 -8.92 4.86 7.16
CA GLY A 136 -9.05 3.92 8.27
C GLY A 136 -7.98 2.83 8.26
N SER A 137 -6.75 3.15 7.90
CA SER A 137 -5.61 2.23 8.03
C SER A 137 -5.27 1.97 9.49
N ASN A 138 -4.96 0.71 9.82
CA ASN A 138 -4.55 0.30 11.17
C ASN A 138 -3.11 0.76 11.49
N LYS A 139 -2.25 0.78 10.47
CA LYS A 139 -0.85 1.25 10.59
C LYS A 139 -0.53 2.16 9.42
N ILE A 140 0.25 3.21 9.67
CA ILE A 140 0.71 4.14 8.64
C ILE A 140 2.23 4.16 8.68
N ILE A 141 2.86 3.93 7.53
CA ILE A 141 4.31 3.98 7.33
C ILE A 141 4.59 5.13 6.38
N CYS A 142 5.16 6.21 6.92
CA CYS A 142 5.71 7.28 6.09
C CYS A 142 7.16 6.95 5.74
N ASN A 143 7.48 6.95 4.44
CA ASN A 143 8.85 6.99 3.97
C ASN A 143 9.49 8.31 4.39
N ASN A 144 10.82 8.31 4.50
CA ASN A 144 11.56 9.54 4.71
C ASN A 144 11.65 10.33 3.40
N ILE A 145 11.75 11.65 3.50
CA ILE A 145 11.88 12.53 2.33
C ILE A 145 13.14 12.25 1.50
N THR A 146 14.14 11.62 2.12
CA THR A 146 15.42 11.22 1.52
C THR A 146 15.38 9.83 0.88
N HIS A 147 14.22 9.17 0.78
CA HIS A 147 14.12 7.78 0.31
C HIS A 147 14.75 7.54 -1.08
N LYS A 148 14.76 8.55 -1.97
CA LYS A 148 15.43 8.47 -3.28
C LYS A 148 16.88 8.97 -3.28
N LEU A 149 17.39 9.46 -2.15
CA LEU A 149 18.73 10.03 -1.99
C LEU A 149 19.67 9.12 -1.20
N GLY A 150 19.21 8.57 -0.07
CA GLY A 150 20.05 7.81 0.85
C GLY A 150 19.41 7.62 2.23
N GLN A 151 20.20 7.09 3.16
CA GLN A 151 19.79 6.89 4.54
C GLN A 151 19.43 8.23 5.19
N ALA A 152 18.26 8.26 5.85
CA ALA A 152 17.76 9.46 6.48
C ALA A 152 18.62 9.85 7.71
N PRO A 153 19.11 11.09 7.80
CA PRO A 153 19.70 11.61 9.02
C PRO A 153 18.63 11.78 10.11
N ASP A 154 19.04 11.90 11.37
CA ASP A 154 18.11 11.84 12.51
C ASP A 154 17.09 12.99 12.54
N PHE A 155 17.45 14.17 12.03
CA PHE A 155 16.49 15.28 11.91
C PHE A 155 15.37 14.97 10.90
N ILE A 156 15.65 14.20 9.84
CA ILE A 156 14.64 13.73 8.89
C ILE A 156 13.77 12.65 9.51
N LYS A 157 14.36 11.69 10.24
CA LYS A 157 13.56 10.69 10.98
C LYS A 157 12.62 11.36 11.97
N ARG A 158 13.10 12.40 12.68
CA ARG A 158 12.28 13.22 13.58
C ARG A 158 11.15 13.92 12.83
N LEU A 159 11.43 14.51 11.67
CA LEU A 159 10.41 15.15 10.83
C LEU A 159 9.32 14.16 10.42
N THR A 160 9.69 13.00 9.90
CA THR A 160 8.75 11.93 9.50
C THR A 160 7.92 11.43 10.69
N ARG A 161 8.53 11.23 11.86
CA ARG A 161 7.81 10.87 13.09
C ARG A 161 6.82 11.97 13.50
N ASN A 162 7.26 13.23 13.47
CA ASN A 162 6.44 14.36 13.86
C ASN A 162 5.22 14.54 12.94
N THR A 163 5.28 14.14 11.66
CA THR A 163 4.09 14.07 10.80
C THR A 163 2.97 13.23 11.44
N HIS A 164 3.31 12.06 12.00
CA HIS A 164 2.33 11.20 12.66
C HIS A 164 1.78 11.86 13.93
N ILE A 165 2.64 12.48 14.73
CA ILE A 165 2.26 13.17 15.97
C ILE A 165 1.29 14.32 15.66
N ILE A 166 1.58 15.14 14.65
CA ILE A 166 0.69 16.23 14.22
C ILE A 166 -0.67 15.67 13.80
N LEU A 167 -0.68 14.59 13.01
CA LEU A 167 -1.93 13.95 12.61
C LEU A 167 -2.72 13.41 13.82
N GLN A 168 -2.05 12.86 14.83
CA GLN A 168 -2.72 12.31 16.01
C GLN A 168 -3.21 13.39 16.99
N GLU A 169 -2.34 14.33 17.35
CA GLU A 169 -2.54 15.25 18.46
C GLU A 169 -3.17 16.59 18.03
N GLU A 170 -2.80 17.11 16.87
CA GLU A 170 -3.19 18.46 16.44
C GLU A 170 -4.34 18.47 15.43
N SER A 171 -4.34 17.51 14.49
CA SER A 171 -5.33 17.49 13.41
C SER A 171 -6.73 17.04 13.86
N ARG A 172 -6.82 16.36 15.01
CA ARG A 172 -8.04 15.73 15.54
C ARG A 172 -8.69 14.70 14.60
N ILE A 173 -7.98 14.23 13.58
CA ILE A 173 -8.53 13.29 12.58
C ILE A 173 -8.97 11.94 13.19
N SER A 174 -8.39 11.57 14.33
CA SER A 174 -8.71 10.35 15.08
C SER A 174 -9.99 10.42 15.91
N ARG A 175 -10.68 11.58 15.96
CA ARG A 175 -11.85 11.78 16.83
C ARG A 175 -13.15 11.13 16.32
N VAL A 176 -13.22 10.82 15.03
CA VAL A 176 -14.41 10.26 14.38
C VAL A 176 -14.00 9.02 13.59
N GLN A 177 -14.80 7.96 13.70
CA GLN A 177 -14.64 6.78 12.85
C GLN A 177 -15.11 7.12 11.43
N ASP A 178 -14.28 6.80 10.44
CA ASP A 178 -14.52 7.07 9.03
C ASP A 178 -15.12 8.47 8.75
N PRO A 179 -14.33 9.55 8.92
CA PRO A 179 -14.82 10.91 8.68
C PRO A 179 -15.21 11.17 7.21
N SER A 180 -14.85 10.26 6.30
CA SER A 180 -15.21 10.33 4.88
C SER A 180 -16.55 9.67 4.54
N GLY A 181 -17.15 8.94 5.48
CA GLY A 181 -18.42 8.23 5.28
C GLY A 181 -19.55 9.15 4.86
N GLY A 182 -20.32 8.74 3.85
CA GLY A 182 -21.43 9.52 3.32
C GLY A 182 -21.05 10.61 2.31
N SER A 183 -19.76 10.84 2.07
CA SER A 183 -19.32 11.69 0.95
C SER A 183 -19.66 11.01 -0.38
N PHE A 184 -20.60 11.60 -1.15
CA PHE A 184 -21.04 11.03 -2.44
C PHE A 184 -19.87 10.65 -3.35
N TYR A 185 -18.83 11.50 -3.43
CA TYR A 185 -17.68 11.25 -4.28
C TYR A 185 -16.84 10.07 -3.78
N ILE A 186 -16.54 10.00 -2.48
CA ILE A 186 -15.71 8.94 -1.90
C ILE A 186 -16.46 7.61 -1.91
N GLU A 187 -17.77 7.60 -1.63
CA GLU A 187 -18.59 6.39 -1.72
C GLU A 187 -18.62 5.85 -3.15
N LYS A 188 -18.87 6.72 -4.14
CA LYS A 188 -18.87 6.33 -5.55
C LYS A 188 -17.50 5.80 -5.98
N LEU A 189 -16.42 6.53 -5.69
CA LEU A 189 -15.07 6.13 -6.07
C LEU A 189 -14.65 4.82 -5.39
N THR A 190 -15.03 4.62 -4.12
CA THR A 190 -14.80 3.37 -3.38
C THR A 190 -15.52 2.21 -4.07
N ASN A 191 -16.79 2.39 -4.43
CA ASN A 191 -17.56 1.37 -5.12
C ASN A 191 -16.99 1.06 -6.52
N ASP A 192 -16.61 2.08 -7.29
CA ASP A 192 -16.05 1.91 -8.63
C ASP A 192 -14.73 1.13 -8.60
N ILE A 193 -13.84 1.45 -7.65
CA ILE A 193 -12.59 0.70 -7.41
C ILE A 193 -12.91 -0.75 -7.00
N ALA A 194 -13.84 -0.94 -6.07
CA ALA A 194 -14.21 -2.27 -5.57
C ALA A 194 -14.79 -3.15 -6.68
N GLN A 195 -15.70 -2.62 -7.49
CA GLN A 195 -16.32 -3.34 -8.61
C GLN A 195 -15.31 -3.69 -9.69
N ASN A 196 -14.43 -2.76 -10.07
CA ASN A 196 -13.39 -3.00 -11.06
C ASN A 196 -12.42 -4.09 -10.59
N ALA A 197 -11.89 -3.95 -9.37
CA ALA A 197 -11.00 -4.94 -8.79
C ALA A 197 -11.68 -6.31 -8.64
N TRP A 198 -12.93 -6.37 -8.18
CA TRP A 198 -13.67 -7.63 -8.07
C TRP A 198 -13.87 -8.33 -9.43
N LYS A 199 -14.19 -7.55 -10.47
CA LYS A 199 -14.31 -8.08 -11.84
C LYS A 199 -12.98 -8.71 -12.29
N ASN A 200 -11.87 -8.01 -12.08
CA ASN A 200 -10.56 -8.46 -12.52
C ASN A 200 -10.02 -9.62 -11.68
N ILE A 201 -10.31 -9.67 -10.38
CA ILE A 201 -10.01 -10.82 -9.52
C ILE A 201 -10.64 -12.08 -10.12
N LYS A 202 -11.95 -12.05 -10.45
CA LYS A 202 -12.62 -13.21 -11.06
C LYS A 202 -12.00 -13.64 -12.38
N ILE A 203 -11.63 -12.67 -13.24
CA ILE A 203 -10.99 -12.97 -14.53
C ILE A 203 -9.62 -13.64 -14.31
N LYS A 204 -8.79 -13.08 -13.43
CA LYS A 204 -7.45 -13.60 -13.13
C LYS A 204 -7.50 -14.96 -12.43
N GLU A 205 -8.46 -15.16 -11.54
CA GLU A 205 -8.68 -16.44 -10.87
C GLU A 205 -9.10 -17.52 -11.85
N ASN A 206 -10.03 -17.22 -12.77
CA ASN A 206 -10.43 -18.15 -13.84
C ASN A 206 -9.27 -18.48 -14.80
N ASN A 207 -8.25 -17.63 -14.88
CA ASN A 207 -7.04 -17.85 -15.66
C ASN A 207 -5.93 -18.58 -14.88
N GLY A 208 -6.25 -19.19 -13.74
CA GLY A 208 -5.32 -20.00 -12.94
C GLY A 208 -4.70 -19.27 -11.74
N GLY A 209 -5.18 -18.06 -11.42
CA GLY A 209 -4.80 -17.33 -10.21
C GLY A 209 -3.44 -16.62 -10.31
N ILE A 210 -2.83 -16.35 -9.16
CA ILE A 210 -1.64 -15.48 -9.07
C ILE A 210 -0.35 -16.10 -9.63
N ILE A 211 -0.14 -17.42 -9.50
CA ILE A 211 1.13 -18.05 -9.88
C ILE A 211 1.35 -17.98 -11.39
N PRO A 212 0.40 -18.45 -12.25
CA PRO A 212 0.56 -18.32 -13.70
C PRO A 212 0.61 -16.85 -14.16
N LEU A 213 -0.07 -15.95 -13.44
CA LEU A 213 -0.05 -14.52 -13.74
C LEU A 213 1.36 -13.93 -13.56
N ILE A 214 2.07 -14.26 -12.48
CA ILE A 214 3.43 -13.75 -12.23
C ILE A 214 4.47 -14.42 -13.14
N GLU A 215 4.27 -15.69 -13.49
CA GLU A 215 5.14 -16.40 -14.46
C GLU A 215 4.96 -15.89 -15.90
N SER A 216 3.82 -15.24 -16.18
CA SER A 216 3.57 -14.62 -17.48
C SER A 216 4.48 -13.42 -17.74
N LYS A 217 5.29 -13.52 -18.80
CA LYS A 217 6.12 -12.41 -19.29
C LYS A 217 5.27 -11.19 -19.67
N ASP A 218 4.08 -11.42 -20.22
CA ASP A 218 3.18 -10.34 -20.66
C ASP A 218 2.69 -9.49 -19.49
N PHE A 219 2.42 -10.12 -18.34
CA PHE A 219 2.00 -9.40 -17.14
C PHE A 219 3.14 -8.56 -16.55
N VAL A 220 4.35 -9.14 -16.45
CA VAL A 220 5.52 -8.37 -15.96
C VAL A 220 5.83 -7.21 -16.91
N GLU A 221 5.71 -7.41 -18.22
CA GLU A 221 5.93 -6.36 -19.21
C GLU A 221 4.83 -5.28 -19.17
N SER A 222 3.57 -5.64 -18.90
CA SER A 222 2.49 -4.66 -18.75
C SER A 222 2.72 -3.73 -17.55
N LEU A 223 3.21 -4.25 -16.42
CA LEU A 223 3.58 -3.44 -15.25
C LEU A 223 4.72 -2.47 -15.58
N LYS A 224 5.77 -2.95 -16.26
CA LYS A 224 6.87 -2.08 -16.72
C LYS A 224 6.38 -1.00 -17.67
N ASN A 225 5.49 -1.33 -18.60
CA ASN A 225 4.90 -0.39 -19.55
C ASN A 225 4.09 0.68 -18.81
N SER A 226 3.21 0.29 -17.88
CA SER A 226 2.48 1.23 -17.02
C SER A 226 3.41 2.19 -16.27
N ARG A 227 4.51 1.66 -15.71
CA ARG A 227 5.53 2.47 -15.03
C ARG A 227 6.23 3.44 -15.97
N ASN A 228 6.59 2.99 -17.18
CA ASN A 228 7.24 3.83 -18.18
C ASN A 228 6.29 4.90 -18.72
N GLU A 229 5.02 4.58 -18.94
CA GLU A 229 3.99 5.56 -19.30
C GLU A 229 3.82 6.64 -18.22
N PHE A 230 3.82 6.25 -16.94
CA PHE A 230 3.77 7.20 -15.84
C PHE A 230 4.99 8.15 -15.85
N LYS A 231 6.20 7.61 -16.06
CA LYS A 231 7.42 8.42 -16.21
C LYS A 231 7.33 9.36 -17.41
N ASN A 232 6.89 8.86 -18.57
CA ASN A 232 6.75 9.66 -19.78
C ASN A 232 5.74 10.80 -19.58
N LYS A 233 4.61 10.55 -18.91
CA LYS A 233 3.64 11.61 -18.55
C LYS A 233 4.27 12.71 -17.68
N ILE A 234 5.22 12.37 -16.79
CA ILE A 234 5.97 13.36 -16.01
C ILE A 234 6.94 14.13 -16.91
N LEU A 235 7.72 13.45 -17.75
CA LEU A 235 8.69 14.08 -18.65
C LEU A 235 8.02 15.04 -19.64
N GLU A 236 6.88 14.62 -20.21
CA GLU A 236 6.06 15.41 -21.14
C GLU A 236 5.23 16.51 -20.45
N LYS A 237 5.35 16.67 -19.12
CA LYS A 237 4.57 17.60 -18.29
C LYS A 237 3.04 17.43 -18.37
N LYS A 238 2.55 16.29 -18.87
CA LYS A 238 1.13 15.89 -18.77
C LYS A 238 0.71 15.63 -17.33
N LEU A 239 1.67 15.25 -16.48
CA LEU A 239 1.51 15.12 -15.04
C LEU A 239 2.47 16.09 -14.33
N ILE A 240 1.92 17.11 -13.69
CA ILE A 240 2.71 18.10 -12.96
C ILE A 240 3.25 17.48 -11.65
N LYS A 241 4.57 17.60 -11.44
CA LYS A 241 5.26 17.25 -10.20
C LYS A 241 6.05 18.48 -9.73
N VAL A 242 5.48 19.16 -8.74
CA VAL A 242 6.05 20.37 -8.09
C VAL A 242 7.47 20.10 -7.59
N GLY A 243 8.44 20.96 -7.85
CA GLY A 243 9.84 20.76 -7.48
C GLY A 243 10.62 19.79 -8.40
N GLU A 244 9.93 18.98 -9.22
CA GLU A 244 10.57 18.00 -10.11
C GLU A 244 10.54 18.42 -11.59
N ASN A 245 9.36 18.68 -12.17
CA ASN A 245 9.22 19.09 -13.57
C ASN A 245 8.62 20.49 -13.75
N SER A 246 8.07 21.05 -12.68
CA SER A 246 7.38 22.34 -12.64
C SER A 246 7.62 23.00 -11.29
N TYR A 247 7.66 24.33 -11.24
CA TYR A 247 7.89 25.08 -9.99
C TYR A 247 9.16 24.59 -9.26
N LYS A 248 10.27 24.49 -10.00
CA LYS A 248 11.56 24.11 -9.43
C LYS A 248 12.08 25.23 -8.53
N ASP A 249 12.64 24.86 -7.39
CA ASP A 249 13.35 25.80 -6.53
C ASP A 249 14.70 26.17 -7.20
N PRO A 250 14.93 27.46 -7.55
CA PRO A 250 16.22 27.88 -8.10
C PRO A 250 17.36 27.75 -7.07
N ASP A 251 17.05 27.82 -5.77
CA ASP A 251 18.00 27.80 -4.66
C ASP A 251 17.79 26.55 -3.78
N SER A 252 17.69 25.39 -4.44
CA SER A 252 17.44 24.10 -3.80
C SER A 252 18.38 23.86 -2.61
N ASN A 253 17.81 23.51 -1.45
CA ASN A 253 18.53 23.19 -0.23
C ASN A 253 18.81 21.68 -0.14
N PRO A 254 20.00 21.19 -0.56
CA PRO A 254 20.28 19.76 -0.58
C PRO A 254 20.34 19.17 0.83
N ILE A 255 19.90 17.93 0.95
CA ILE A 255 19.98 17.16 2.20
C ILE A 255 21.19 16.23 2.12
N ASN A 256 22.16 16.42 3.01
CA ASN A 256 23.28 15.50 3.14
C ASN A 256 22.81 14.16 3.73
N VAL A 257 23.01 13.09 2.98
CA VAL A 257 22.60 11.73 3.32
C VAL A 257 23.78 10.78 3.25
N LYS A 258 23.75 9.72 4.05
CA LYS A 258 24.66 8.58 3.83
C LYS A 258 24.11 7.76 2.67
N PRO A 259 24.94 7.30 1.71
CA PRO A 259 24.48 6.43 0.65
C PRO A 259 23.88 5.14 1.24
N PHE A 260 22.92 4.55 0.53
CA PHE A 260 22.52 3.18 0.85
C PHE A 260 23.71 2.24 0.67
N GLU A 261 23.74 1.16 1.46
CA GLU A 261 24.75 0.13 1.27
C GLU A 261 24.64 -0.42 -0.16
N SER A 262 25.74 -0.43 -0.89
CA SER A 262 25.79 -1.04 -2.20
C SER A 262 25.62 -2.54 -2.02
N ASN A 263 24.48 -3.07 -2.47
CA ASN A 263 24.32 -4.50 -2.63
C ASN A 263 25.28 -4.95 -3.74
N ASN A 264 26.48 -5.41 -3.36
CA ASN A 264 27.30 -6.26 -4.21
C ASN A 264 26.58 -7.60 -4.31
N ILE A 265 25.65 -7.72 -5.26
CA ILE A 265 25.04 -8.98 -5.70
C ILE A 265 25.46 -9.18 -7.15
#